data_AF-A0A2K9J3R6-F1
#
_entry.id   AF-A0A2K9J3R6-F1
#
_cell.length_a   1.000
_cell.length_b   1.000
_cell.length_c   1.000
_cell.angle_alpha   90.00
_cell.angle_beta   90.00
_cell.angle_gamma   90.00
#
_symmetry.space_group_name_H-M   'P 1'
#
loop_
_entity.id
_entity.type
_entity.pdbx_description
1 polymer ?
#
loop_
_entity_poly.entity_id
_entity_poly.type
_entity_poly.pdbx_seq_one_letter_code
_entity_poly.pdbx_strand_id
1 'polypeptide(L)'
;MNVNKLKGKIVENEMNIRELAEKIGVDRSTLYRKLNNKGDTLSIKEANRIVYVLNLTKEEATAIFFNIDVASCAKKESEKGVECF
;
A
#
# COMPACT_ATOMS: atom_id res chain seq x y z
N MET A 1 1.00 -0.12 -9.92
CA MET A 1 1.52 -0.50 -8.59
C MET A 1 2.93 -1.09 -8.69
N ASN A 2 3.84 -0.66 -7.83
CA ASN A 2 5.19 -1.23 -7.68
C ASN A 2 5.21 -2.27 -6.55
N VAL A 3 5.12 -3.54 -6.93
CA VAL A 3 5.05 -4.69 -6.01
C VAL A 3 6.37 -4.89 -5.26
N ASN A 4 7.51 -4.59 -5.89
CA ASN A 4 8.82 -4.74 -5.26
C ASN A 4 9.02 -3.74 -4.13
N LYS A 5 8.60 -2.49 -4.32
CA LYS A 5 8.62 -1.48 -3.26
C LYS A 5 7.71 -1.87 -2.09
N LEU A 6 6.51 -2.38 -2.38
CA LEU A 6 5.63 -2.87 -1.31
C LEU A 6 6.26 -4.03 -0.53
N LYS A 7 6.86 -5.01 -1.22
CA LYS A 7 7.54 -6.14 -0.56
C LYS A 7 8.70 -5.67 0.31
N GLY A 8 9.47 -4.67 -0.14
CA GLY A 8 10.51 -4.04 0.67
C GLY A 8 9.92 -3.48 1.98
N LYS A 9 8.84 -2.70 1.89
CA LYS A 9 8.19 -2.14 3.08
C LYS A 9 7.58 -3.15 4.03
N ILE A 10 7.10 -4.27 3.52
CA ILE A 10 6.63 -5.38 4.35
C ILE A 10 7.78 -5.92 5.19
N VAL A 11 8.94 -6.16 4.56
CA VAL A 11 10.14 -6.67 5.26
C VAL A 11 10.72 -5.64 6.22
N GLU A 12 10.74 -4.35 5.85
CA GLU A 12 11.19 -3.26 6.73
C GLU A 12 10.33 -3.11 8.01
N ASN A 13 9.06 -3.52 7.95
CA ASN A 13 8.17 -3.57 9.11
C ASN A 13 8.23 -4.92 9.86
N GLU A 14 9.23 -5.76 9.57
CA GLU A 14 9.38 -7.13 10.12
C GLU A 14 8.15 -8.03 9.90
N MET A 15 7.36 -7.72 8.87
CA MET A 15 6.17 -8.45 8.52
C MET A 15 6.41 -9.36 7.33
N ASN A 16 5.53 -10.34 7.16
CA ASN A 16 5.43 -11.12 5.93
C ASN A 16 4.07 -10.93 5.23
N ILE A 17 3.98 -11.41 3.98
CA ILE A 17 2.75 -11.27 3.16
C ILE A 17 1.54 -11.96 3.81
N ARG A 18 1.75 -13.03 4.58
CA ARG A 18 0.67 -13.73 5.28
C ARG A 18 0.12 -12.87 6.42
N GLU A 19 0.99 -12.30 7.24
CA GLU A 19 0.58 -11.41 8.34
C GLU A 19 -0.11 -10.15 7.81
N LEU A 20 0.38 -9.60 6.69
CA LEU A 20 -0.28 -8.49 6.03
C LEU A 20 -1.70 -8.89 5.58
N ALA A 21 -1.85 -10.03 4.90
CA ALA A 21 -3.14 -10.57 4.48
C ALA A 21 -4.11 -10.73 5.66
N GLU A 22 -3.66 -11.29 6.77
CA GLU A 22 -4.44 -11.46 8.00
C GLU A 22 -4.88 -10.10 8.58
N LYS A 23 -3.97 -9.12 8.67
CA LYS A 23 -4.29 -7.77 9.18
C LYS A 23 -5.26 -6.97 8.29
N ILE A 24 -5.17 -7.13 6.97
CA ILE A 24 -6.07 -6.42 6.04
C ILE A 24 -7.38 -7.18 5.82
N GLY A 25 -7.50 -8.41 6.32
CA GLY A 25 -8.70 -9.25 6.22
C GLY A 25 -8.90 -9.85 4.84
N VAL A 26 -7.82 -10.20 4.14
CA VAL A 26 -7.84 -10.79 2.79
C VAL A 26 -7.16 -12.14 2.83
N ASP A 27 -7.69 -13.12 2.10
CA ASP A 27 -7.04 -14.42 1.97
C ASP A 27 -5.63 -14.29 1.33
N ARG A 28 -4.66 -15.07 1.84
CA ARG A 28 -3.27 -15.02 1.39
C ARG A 28 -3.13 -15.27 -0.11
N SER A 29 -3.88 -16.24 -0.67
CA SER A 29 -3.83 -16.57 -2.09
C SER A 29 -4.41 -15.44 -2.94
N THR A 30 -5.46 -14.79 -2.43
CA THR A 30 -6.06 -13.61 -3.04
C THR A 30 -5.09 -12.42 -3.05
N LEU A 31 -4.41 -12.16 -1.93
CA LEU A 31 -3.40 -11.10 -1.85
C LEU A 31 -2.24 -11.39 -2.81
N TYR A 32 -1.75 -12.62 -2.87
CA TYR A 32 -0.70 -13.00 -3.81
C TYR A 32 -1.11 -12.79 -5.27
N ARG A 33 -2.33 -13.17 -5.64
CA ARG A 33 -2.87 -12.97 -6.99
C ARG A 33 -3.01 -11.49 -7.33
N LYS A 34 -3.47 -10.67 -6.37
CA LYS A 34 -3.52 -9.20 -6.49
C LYS A 34 -2.14 -8.61 -6.72
N LEU A 35 -1.14 -9.01 -5.92
CA LEU A 35 0.23 -8.52 -6.04
C LEU A 35 0.87 -8.95 -7.37
N ASN A 36 0.73 -10.21 -7.77
CA ASN A 36 1.30 -10.70 -9.03
C ASN A 36 0.64 -10.06 -10.26
N ASN A 37 -0.66 -9.75 -10.19
CA ASN A 37 -1.39 -9.04 -11.23
C ASN A 37 -1.25 -7.51 -11.11
N LYS A 38 -0.13 -6.99 -10.59
CA LYS A 38 0.15 -5.54 -10.47
C LYS A 38 -0.95 -4.71 -9.75
N GLY A 39 -1.72 -5.33 -8.87
CA GLY A 39 -2.77 -4.68 -8.07
C GLY A 39 -4.13 -4.56 -8.76
N ASP A 40 -4.36 -5.24 -9.88
CA ASP A 40 -5.55 -5.06 -10.75
C ASP A 40 -6.91 -5.25 -10.05
N THR A 41 -6.95 -6.00 -8.94
CA THR A 41 -8.16 -6.22 -8.13
C THR A 41 -8.02 -5.72 -6.68
N LEU A 42 -7.02 -4.89 -6.40
CA LEU A 42 -6.87 -4.28 -5.08
C LEU A 42 -7.83 -3.11 -4.93
N SER A 43 -8.74 -3.19 -3.97
CA SER A 43 -9.68 -2.12 -3.67
C SER A 43 -9.01 -0.98 -2.89
N ILE A 44 -9.60 0.21 -2.97
CA ILE A 44 -9.15 1.39 -2.19
C ILE A 44 -9.13 1.09 -0.68
N LYS A 45 -10.13 0.32 -0.18
CA LYS A 45 -10.20 -0.08 1.23
C LYS A 45 -9.01 -0.94 1.63
N GLU A 46 -8.63 -1.90 0.79
CA GLU A 46 -7.46 -2.76 1.04
C GLU A 46 -6.16 -1.96 0.96
N ALA A 47 -6.01 -1.08 -0.04
CA ALA A 47 -4.84 -0.20 -0.16
C ALA A 47 -4.68 0.71 1.08
N ASN A 48 -5.76 1.33 1.54
CA ASN A 48 -5.74 2.16 2.76
C ASN A 48 -5.35 1.35 4.00
N ARG A 49 -5.84 0.12 4.14
CA ARG A 49 -5.44 -0.77 5.24
C ARG A 49 -3.97 -1.13 5.16
N ILE A 50 -3.43 -1.38 3.97
CA ILE A 50 -1.98 -1.66 3.79
C ILE A 50 -1.16 -0.44 4.21
N VAL A 51 -1.55 0.77 3.79
CA VAL A 51 -0.89 2.02 4.20
C VAL A 51 -0.88 2.17 5.71
N TYR A 52 -2.01 1.92 6.36
CA TYR A 52 -2.13 2.00 7.81
C TYR A 52 -1.30 0.93 8.54
N VAL A 53 -1.36 -0.33 8.10
CA VAL A 53 -0.66 -1.45 8.73
C VAL A 53 0.85 -1.33 8.62
N LEU A 54 1.36 -0.85 7.48
CA LEU A 54 2.78 -0.69 7.21
C LEU A 54 3.30 0.71 7.57
N ASN A 55 2.47 1.56 8.18
CA ASN A 55 2.78 2.95 8.53
C ASN A 55 3.43 3.73 7.36
N LEU A 56 2.92 3.54 6.14
CA LEU A 56 3.50 4.17 4.96
C LEU A 56 3.23 5.67 4.96
N THR A 57 4.23 6.46 4.58
CA THR A 57 4.00 7.88 4.31
C THR A 57 3.19 8.07 3.04
N LYS A 58 2.66 9.27 2.82
CA LYS A 58 1.91 9.59 1.59
C LYS A 58 2.77 9.41 0.35
N GLU A 59 4.05 9.75 0.44
CA GLU A 59 5.04 9.65 -0.64
C GLU A 59 5.32 8.18 -0.97
N GLU A 60 5.48 7.34 0.06
CA GLU A 60 5.70 5.91 -0.08
C GLU A 60 4.47 5.20 -0.66
N ALA A 61 3.29 5.50 -0.11
CA ALA A 61 2.03 5.00 -0.63
C ALA A 61 1.82 5.41 -2.09
N THR A 62 2.14 6.66 -2.43
CA THR A 62 2.10 7.14 -3.82
C THR A 62 3.06 6.34 -4.68
N ALA A 63 4.33 6.22 -4.31
CA ALA A 63 5.33 5.47 -5.08
C ALA A 63 5.00 3.97 -5.24
N ILE A 64 4.25 3.38 -4.31
CA ILE A 64 3.82 1.99 -4.35
C ILE A 64 2.56 1.82 -5.20
N PHE A 65 1.50 2.59 -4.95
CA PHE A 65 0.21 2.38 -5.60
C PHE A 65 0.09 3.13 -6.93
N PHE A 66 0.65 4.34 -7.00
CA PHE A 66 0.64 5.20 -8.17
C PHE A 66 2.03 5.16 -8.83
N ASN A 67 2.13 4.44 -9.96
CA ASN A 67 3.33 4.55 -10.77
C ASN A 67 3.35 5.98 -11.33
N ILE A 68 4.40 6.77 -11.06
CA ILE A 68 4.61 8.07 -11.72
C ILE A 68 4.99 7.80 -13.19
N ASP A 69 3.98 7.39 -13.95
CA ASP A 69 3.85 7.47 -15.40
C ASP A 69 2.47 8.06 -15.75
N VAL A 70 1.85 8.74 -14.78
CA VAL A 70 0.68 9.59 -15.00
C VAL A 70 1.20 10.98 -15.32
N ALA A 71 1.25 11.24 -16.63
CA ALA A 71 1.29 12.56 -17.22
C ALA A 71 0.38 13.54 -16.45
N SER A 72 0.97 14.71 -16.17
CA SER A 72 0.35 16.00 -15.81
C SER A 72 -0.83 16.04 -14.82
N CYS A 73 -0.61 16.89 -13.81
CA CYS A 73 -1.64 17.70 -13.15
C CYS A 73 -2.50 17.02 -12.06
N ALA A 74 -2.00 17.04 -10.82
CA ALA A 74 -2.82 17.37 -9.66
C ALA A 74 -1.92 17.78 -8.49
N LYS A 75 -1.78 19.10 -8.27
CA LYS A 75 -1.31 19.64 -7.00
C LYS A 75 -2.38 19.35 -5.93
N LYS A 76 -1.95 18.87 -4.76
CA LYS A 76 -2.29 19.49 -3.46
C LYS A 76 -1.56 18.76 -2.31
N GLU A 77 -0.65 19.50 -1.66
CA GLU A 77 -0.37 19.33 -0.24
C GLU A 77 -1.68 19.28 0.56
N SER A 78 -1.70 18.43 1.58
CA SER A 78 -2.14 18.86 2.91
C SER A 78 -1.48 17.94 3.92
N GLU A 79 -0.47 18.48 4.59
CA GLU A 79 -0.20 18.20 5.99
C GLU A 79 -1.52 18.31 6.78
N LYS A 80 -1.70 17.42 7.74
CA LYS A 80 -2.26 17.71 9.07
C LYS A 80 -2.13 16.44 9.90
N GLY A 81 -1.45 16.60 11.04
CA GLY A 81 -1.17 15.56 11.99
C GLY A 81 -2.43 14.84 12.46
N VAL A 82 -2.26 13.55 12.72
CA VAL A 82 -3.17 12.81 13.59
C VAL A 82 -2.42 12.66 14.89
N GLU A 83 -2.64 13.61 15.79
CA GLU A 83 -2.46 13.39 17.22
C GLU A 83 -3.35 12.21 17.63
N CYS A 84 -2.74 11.26 18.33
CA CYS A 84 -3.43 10.25 19.10
C CYS A 84 -4.15 10.94 20.26
N PHE A 85 -5.47 10.79 20.36
CA PHE A 85 -6.22 10.78 21.61
C PHE A 85 -7.41 9.83 21.49
#